data_AF-A0A7J6QWK5-F1
#
_entry.id   AF-A0A7J6QWK5-F1
#
_cell.length_a   1.000
_cell.length_b   1.000
_cell.length_c   1.000
_cell.angle_alpha   90.00
_cell.angle_beta   90.00
_cell.angle_gamma   90.00
#
_symmetry.space_group_name_H-M   'P 1'
#
loop_
_entity.id
_entity.type
_entity.pdbx_description
1 polymer ?
#
loop_
_entity_poly.entity_id
_entity_poly.type
_entity_poly.pdbx_seq_one_letter_code
_entity_poly.pdbx_strand_id
1 'polypeptide(L)'
;MMEMAFQRPKKQRSAIPFDDIAKACRVNDDQVEDIFRKTMCAGLIKGSIDEVSRTVKVTWVKPRVLDMQRLELLKFRLEGWSQQATQLLQEVEELTPELLVS
;
A
#
# COMPACT_ATOMS: atom_id res chain seq x y z
N MET A 1 -3.45 9.84 -8.76
CA MET A 1 -2.88 9.69 -7.41
C MET A 1 -3.61 8.69 -6.50
N MET A 2 -4.88 8.94 -6.11
CA MET A 2 -5.64 8.05 -5.20
C MET A 2 -5.72 6.61 -5.70
N GLU A 3 -6.04 6.42 -6.98
CA GLU A 3 -6.12 5.10 -7.62
C GLU A 3 -4.78 4.37 -7.60
N MET A 4 -3.71 5.07 -7.99
CA MET A 4 -2.34 4.54 -7.94
C MET A 4 -1.97 4.08 -6.53
N ALA A 5 -2.34 4.84 -5.50
CA ALA A 5 -2.13 4.43 -4.12
C ALA A 5 -2.98 3.19 -3.76
N PHE A 6 -4.24 3.12 -4.19
CA PHE A 6 -5.13 1.98 -3.94
C PHE A 6 -4.62 0.67 -4.58
N GLN A 7 -4.20 0.74 -5.84
CA GLN A 7 -3.72 -0.40 -6.62
C GLN A 7 -2.43 -1.02 -6.08
N ARG A 8 -1.58 -0.24 -5.40
CA ARG A 8 -0.37 -0.80 -4.78
C ARG A 8 -0.67 -1.52 -3.46
N PRO A 9 -0.11 -2.72 -3.19
CA PRO A 9 -0.12 -3.36 -1.88
C PRO A 9 0.59 -2.51 -0.82
N LYS A 10 0.33 -2.76 0.48
CA LYS A 10 0.91 -1.98 1.59
C LYS A 10 2.44 -1.86 1.53
N LYS A 11 3.15 -2.95 1.21
CA LYS A 11 4.62 -2.98 1.07
C LYS A 11 5.15 -2.14 -0.11
N GLN A 12 4.32 -1.87 -1.11
CA GLN A 12 4.67 -1.09 -2.29
C GLN A 12 4.20 0.37 -2.19
N ARG A 13 3.49 0.74 -1.11
CA ARG A 13 3.09 2.12 -0.80
C ARG A 13 4.12 2.87 0.05
N SER A 14 5.11 2.17 0.59
CA SER A 14 6.08 2.73 1.54
C SER A 14 7.15 3.61 0.89
N ALA A 15 7.43 3.43 -0.40
CA ALA A 15 8.35 4.27 -1.17
C ALA A 15 7.91 4.27 -2.65
N ILE A 16 7.16 5.30 -3.05
CA ILE A 16 6.72 5.50 -4.43
C ILE A 16 7.60 6.59 -5.05
N PRO A 17 8.35 6.31 -6.13
CA PRO A 17 9.20 7.30 -6.79
C PRO A 17 8.38 8.46 -7.37
N PHE A 18 8.95 9.65 -7.42
CA PHE A 18 8.28 10.81 -8.03
C PHE A 18 7.95 10.58 -9.51
N ASP A 19 8.85 9.95 -10.27
CA ASP A 19 8.63 9.60 -11.69
C ASP A 19 7.37 8.75 -11.92
N ASP A 20 7.12 7.76 -11.05
CA ASP A 20 5.90 6.94 -11.09
C ASP A 20 4.64 7.80 -10.86
N ILE A 21 4.74 8.77 -9.94
CA ILE A 21 3.62 9.67 -9.60
C ILE A 21 3.39 10.68 -10.72
N ALA A 22 4.45 11.23 -11.29
CA ALA A 22 4.43 12.15 -12.42
C ALA A 22 3.74 11.50 -13.62
N LYS A 23 4.13 10.27 -13.96
CA LYS A 23 3.49 9.46 -15.02
C LYS A 23 2.02 9.17 -14.71
N ALA A 24 1.72 8.72 -13.50
CA ALA A 24 0.35 8.35 -13.11
C ALA A 24 -0.59 9.56 -13.02
N CYS A 25 -0.07 10.74 -12.66
CA CYS A 25 -0.85 11.98 -12.55
C CYS A 25 -0.77 12.86 -13.80
N ARG A 26 0.07 12.49 -14.79
CA ARG A 26 0.33 13.23 -16.03
C ARG A 26 0.79 14.66 -15.78
N VAL A 27 1.76 14.80 -14.90
CA VAL A 27 2.36 16.09 -14.53
C VAL A 27 3.87 16.01 -14.60
N ASN A 28 4.53 17.16 -14.54
CA ASN A 28 5.98 17.22 -14.44
C ASN A 28 6.46 16.79 -13.05
N ASP A 29 7.69 16.29 -12.95
CA ASP A 29 8.28 15.82 -11.70
C ASP A 29 8.27 16.92 -10.62
N ASP A 30 8.53 18.17 -11.01
CA ASP A 30 8.52 19.34 -10.13
C ASP A 30 7.13 19.66 -9.53
N GLN A 31 6.06 19.14 -10.13
CA GLN A 31 4.68 19.36 -9.67
C GLN A 31 4.17 18.24 -8.76
N VAL A 32 4.93 17.16 -8.59
CA VAL A 32 4.55 16.00 -7.78
C VAL A 32 4.35 16.40 -6.32
N GLU A 33 5.25 17.20 -5.76
CA GLU A 33 5.18 17.65 -4.36
C GLU A 33 3.92 18.48 -4.10
N ASP A 34 3.60 19.42 -5.00
CA ASP A 34 2.41 20.27 -4.88
C ASP A 34 1.12 19.48 -4.94
N ILE A 35 1.03 18.48 -5.81
CA ILE A 35 -0.15 17.61 -5.89
C ILE A 35 -0.25 16.75 -4.64
N PHE A 36 0.87 16.21 -4.16
CA PHE A 36 0.89 15.43 -2.92
C PHE A 36 0.40 16.26 -1.73
N ARG A 37 0.94 17.47 -1.58
CA ARG A 37 0.56 18.45 -0.56
C ARG A 37 -0.93 18.80 -0.64
N LYS A 38 -1.43 19.18 -1.81
CA LYS A 38 -2.86 19.49 -2.01
C LYS A 38 -3.76 18.32 -1.66
N THR A 39 -3.33 17.10 -2.00
CA THR A 39 -4.09 15.87 -1.71
C THR A 39 -4.11 15.55 -0.21
N MET A 40 -3.03 15.82 0.51
CA MET A 40 -2.99 15.74 1.97
C MET A 40 -3.87 16.81 2.63
N CYS A 41 -3.78 18.07 2.18
CA CYS A 41 -4.61 19.16 2.69
C CYS A 41 -6.11 18.88 2.49
N ALA A 42 -6.49 18.24 1.38
CA ALA A 42 -7.87 17.81 1.13
C ALA A 42 -8.30 16.57 1.95
N GLY A 43 -7.42 16.02 2.79
CA GLY A 43 -7.71 14.85 3.62
C GLY A 43 -7.94 13.56 2.82
N LEU A 44 -7.43 13.50 1.59
CA LEU A 44 -7.61 12.34 0.71
C LEU A 44 -6.56 11.26 0.98
N ILE A 45 -5.35 11.66 1.39
CA ILE A 45 -4.22 10.76 1.65
C ILE A 45 -3.53 11.23 2.93
N LYS A 46 -2.96 10.28 3.69
CA LYS A 46 -1.97 10.56 4.73
C LYS A 46 -0.66 9.89 4.36
N GLY A 47 0.45 10.54 4.67
CA GLY A 47 1.77 10.08 4.27
C GLY A 47 2.89 11.06 4.61
N SER A 48 4.07 10.81 4.06
CA SER A 48 5.25 11.67 4.15
C SER A 48 5.97 11.73 2.80
N ILE A 49 6.63 12.84 2.54
CA ILE A 49 7.50 13.03 1.36
C ILE A 49 8.95 12.97 1.82
N ASP A 50 9.80 12.31 1.05
CA ASP A 50 11.25 12.43 1.13
C ASP A 50 11.75 13.00 -0.21
N GLU A 51 12.03 14.30 -0.21
CA GLU A 51 12.48 15.04 -1.38
C GLU A 51 13.90 14.67 -1.80
N VAL A 52 14.77 14.32 -0.84
CA VAL A 52 16.18 13.98 -1.12
C VAL A 52 16.26 12.66 -1.87
N SER A 53 15.47 11.67 -1.47
CA SER A 53 15.37 10.40 -2.20
C SER A 53 14.36 10.42 -3.35
N ARG A 54 13.63 11.54 -3.56
CA ARG A 54 12.53 11.65 -4.53
C ARG A 54 11.50 10.54 -4.38
N THR A 55 11.12 10.24 -3.13
CA THR A 55 10.12 9.21 -2.81
C THR A 55 8.99 9.71 -1.92
N VAL A 56 7.86 9.04 -2.03
CA VAL A 56 6.65 9.32 -1.27
C VAL A 56 6.19 8.07 -0.52
N LYS A 57 5.92 8.22 0.76
CA LYS A 57 5.33 7.18 1.60
C LYS A 57 3.85 7.47 1.82
N VAL A 58 2.98 6.58 1.35
CA VAL A 58 1.54 6.65 1.59
C VAL A 58 1.13 5.70 2.70
N THR A 59 0.64 6.23 3.83
CA THR A 59 0.22 5.43 4.98
C THR A 59 -1.28 5.14 4.97
N TRP A 60 -2.08 6.04 4.42
CA TRP A 60 -3.53 5.89 4.39
C TRP A 60 -4.15 6.61 3.18
N VAL A 61 -5.26 6.07 2.69
CA VAL A 61 -6.03 6.61 1.58
C VAL A 61 -7.49 6.65 2.00
N LYS A 62 -8.19 7.75 1.72
CA LYS A 62 -9.62 7.91 2.05
C LYS A 62 -10.45 6.81 1.39
N PRO A 63 -11.27 6.05 2.16
CA PRO A 63 -12.22 5.09 1.62
C PRO A 63 -13.18 5.74 0.64
N ARG A 64 -13.50 5.03 -0.43
CA ARG A 64 -14.44 5.46 -1.48
C ARG A 64 -15.28 4.27 -1.93
N VAL A 65 -16.38 4.55 -2.62
CA VAL A 65 -17.19 3.52 -3.28
C VAL A 65 -16.32 2.73 -4.25
N LEU A 66 -16.46 1.41 -4.20
CA LEU A 66 -15.70 0.46 -5.01
C LEU A 66 -16.58 -0.06 -6.14
N ASP A 67 -15.99 -0.25 -7.31
CA ASP A 67 -16.60 -1.03 -8.39
C ASP A 67 -16.28 -2.53 -8.21
N MET A 68 -16.90 -3.37 -9.03
CA MET A 68 -16.74 -4.82 -8.95
C MET A 68 -15.28 -5.26 -9.13
N GLN A 69 -14.53 -4.62 -10.04
CA GLN A 69 -13.12 -4.95 -10.28
C GLN A 69 -12.26 -4.69 -9.05
N ARG A 70 -12.46 -3.57 -8.37
CA ARG A 70 -11.74 -3.26 -7.12
C ARG A 70 -12.15 -4.20 -5.99
N LEU A 71 -13.40 -4.65 -5.96
CA LEU A 71 -13.87 -5.64 -4.98
C LEU A 71 -13.20 -7.00 -5.19
N GLU A 72 -13.08 -7.46 -6.44
CA GLU A 72 -12.35 -8.68 -6.78
C GLU A 72 -10.88 -8.61 -6.36
N LEU A 73 -10.22 -7.47 -6.59
CA LEU A 73 -8.85 -7.24 -6.12
C LEU A 73 -8.74 -7.33 -4.59
N LEU A 74 -9.72 -6.80 -3.85
CA LEU A 74 -9.75 -6.90 -2.40
C LEU A 74 -9.96 -8.34 -1.93
N LYS A 75 -10.88 -9.07 -2.57
CA LYS A 75 -11.11 -10.49 -2.30
C LYS A 75 -9.83 -11.29 -2.47
N PHE A 76 -9.16 -11.13 -3.61
CA PHE A 76 -7.89 -11.81 -3.89
C PHE A 76 -6.81 -11.52 -2.82
N ARG A 77 -6.70 -10.27 -2.38
CA ARG A 77 -5.76 -9.89 -1.31
C ARG A 77 -6.10 -10.52 0.03
N LEU A 78 -7.38 -10.59 0.37
CA LEU A 78 -7.86 -11.18 1.62
C LEU A 78 -7.62 -12.68 1.64
N GLU A 79 -7.89 -13.37 0.52
CA GLU A 79 -7.61 -14.80 0.35
C GLU A 79 -6.11 -15.08 0.51
N GLY A 80 -5.24 -14.31 -0.15
CA GLY A 80 -3.79 -14.45 0.00
C GLY A 80 -3.29 -14.23 1.43
N TRP A 81 -3.87 -13.26 2.15
CA TRP A 81 -3.53 -13.06 3.56
C TRP A 81 -4.02 -14.22 4.45
N SER A 82 -5.24 -14.72 4.20
CA SER A 82 -5.78 -15.87 4.93
C SER A 82 -4.90 -17.11 4.74
N GLN A 83 -4.44 -17.38 3.52
CA GLN A 83 -3.54 -18.49 3.23
C GLN A 83 -2.20 -18.35 3.99
N GLN A 84 -1.61 -17.15 3.99
CA GLN A 84 -0.38 -16.88 4.74
C GLN A 84 -0.56 -17.09 6.25
N ALA A 85 -1.72 -16.69 6.80
CA ALA A 85 -2.04 -16.91 8.21
C ALA A 85 -2.20 -18.40 8.54
N THR A 86 -2.87 -19.17 7.66
CA THR A 86 -3.00 -20.62 7.83
C THR A 86 -1.67 -21.34 7.73
N GLN A 87 -0.82 -20.96 6.78
CA GLN A 87 0.52 -21.55 6.64
C GLN A 87 1.37 -21.27 7.88
N LEU A 88 1.37 -20.04 8.39
CA LEU A 88 2.10 -19.68 9.61
C LEU A 88 1.61 -20.51 10.81
N LEU A 89 0.30 -20.76 10.91
CA LEU A 89 -0.25 -21.59 11.98
C LEU A 89 0.29 -23.03 11.89
N GLN A 90 0.32 -23.62 10.70
CA GLN A 90 0.86 -24.96 10.48
C GLN A 90 2.34 -25.06 10.85
N GLU A 91 3.15 -24.08 10.42
CA GLU A 91 4.58 -24.02 10.75
C GLU A 91 4.80 -23.93 12.28
N VAL A 92 3.99 -23.13 12.97
CA VAL A 92 4.04 -23.04 14.43
C VAL A 92 3.66 -24.37 15.08
N GLU A 93 2.56 -24.99 14.64
CA GLU A 93 2.10 -26.30 15.15
C GLU A 93 3.13 -27.42 14.95
N GLU A 94 3.91 -27.39 13.87
CA GLU A 94 5.00 -28.33 13.61
C GLU A 94 6.24 -28.11 14.49
N LEU A 95 6.55 -26.86 14.85
CA LEU A 95 7.70 -26.51 15.69
C LEU A 95 7.42 -26.64 17.21
N THR A 96 6.16 -26.60 17.62
CA THR A 96 5.75 -26.64 19.02
C THR A 96 6.03 -27.98 19.74
N PRO A 97 5.99 -29.18 19.11
CA PRO A 97 6.30 -30.45 19.76
C PRO A 97 7.75 -30.54 20.27
N GLU A 98 8.73 -29.93 19.58
CA GLU A 98 10.14 -29.98 19.99
C GLU A 98 10.43 -29.12 21.23
N LEU A 99 9.67 -28.04 21.44
CA LEU A 99 9.86 -27.10 22.55
C LEU A 99 9.23 -27.55 23.88
N LEU A 100 8.26 -28.47 23.85
CA LEU A 100 7.57 -28.97 25.05
C LEU A 100 8.21 -30.23 25.68
N VAL A 101 9.19 -30.83 24.99
CA VAL A 101 9.89 -32.06 25.45
C VAL A 101 11.31 -31.75 25.98
N SER A 102 11.71 -30.47 26.04
CA SER A 102 12.98 -30.02 26.65
C SER A 102 12.81 -29.50 28.08
#